data_AF-A0A960QWK2-F1
#
_entry.id   AF-A0A960QWK2-F1
#
_cell.length_a   1.000
_cell.length_b   1.000
_cell.length_c   1.000
_cell.angle_alpha   90.00
_cell.angle_beta   90.00
_cell.angle_gamma   90.00
#
_symmetry.space_group_name_H-M   'P 1'
#
loop_
_entity.id
_entity.type
_entity.pdbx_description
1 polymer ?
#
loop_
_entity_poly.entity_id
_entity_poly.type
_entity_poly.pdbx_seq_one_letter_code
_entity_poly.pdbx_strand_id
1 'polypeptide(L)'
;MSKKTARAKSSPPKSRKSKDAPKKRKPSRRKSESGDISPELSAAGIEHFSISESTAAARESKTAAVKDILERSAKRKTSSKALLETFGAILEGASPDDVVALKNLLSKHVAAAKNAKRDRSDFELSDDWRDGGYPYRNLMCRRNYEREK
;
A
#
# COMPACT_ATOMS: atom_id res chain seq x y z
N MET A 1 -22.92 75.49 50.22
CA MET A 1 -21.54 74.97 50.16
C MET A 1 -21.51 73.77 49.22
N SER A 2 -20.62 73.80 48.21
CA SER A 2 -20.00 72.62 47.54
C SER A 2 -20.93 71.64 46.78
N LYS A 3 -20.81 71.34 45.48
CA LYS A 3 -19.67 71.40 44.55
C LYS A 3 -20.13 71.48 43.08
N LYS A 4 -19.32 72.23 42.33
CA LYS A 4 -19.11 72.32 40.87
C LYS A 4 -18.91 70.94 40.22
N THR A 5 -19.37 70.74 38.98
CA THR A 5 -18.56 70.20 37.86
C THR A 5 -19.31 70.30 36.52
N ALA A 6 -18.61 70.83 35.51
CA ALA A 6 -19.00 70.85 34.11
C ALA A 6 -18.54 69.57 33.41
N ARG A 7 -19.26 69.09 32.38
CA ARG A 7 -18.73 68.04 31.48
C ARG A 7 -19.23 68.13 30.03
N ALA A 8 -18.30 68.57 29.18
CA ALA A 8 -17.92 68.11 27.86
C ALA A 8 -18.96 67.64 26.81
N LYS A 9 -18.84 68.28 25.63
CA LYS A 9 -19.30 67.82 24.31
C LYS A 9 -18.68 66.47 23.93
N SER A 10 -19.43 65.59 23.27
CA SER A 10 -18.85 64.50 22.47
C SER A 10 -19.67 64.23 21.20
N SER A 11 -18.95 64.22 20.07
CA SER A 11 -19.40 64.05 18.68
C SER A 11 -19.91 62.63 18.36
N PRO A 12 -20.71 62.43 17.30
CA PRO A 12 -21.20 61.10 16.93
C PRO A 12 -20.07 60.22 16.35
N PRO A 13 -20.07 58.90 16.61
CA PRO A 13 -19.04 58.02 16.06
C PRO A 13 -19.29 57.71 14.58
N LYS A 14 -18.20 57.89 13.83
CA LYS A 14 -17.96 57.64 12.40
C LYS A 14 -18.27 56.18 12.03
N SER A 15 -18.97 55.97 10.92
CA SER A 15 -19.32 54.66 10.37
C SER A 15 -18.07 53.80 10.09
N ARG A 16 -18.07 52.57 10.60
CA ARG A 16 -17.03 51.57 10.30
C ARG A 16 -17.39 50.90 8.97
N LYS A 17 -16.60 51.15 7.93
CA LYS A 17 -16.62 50.35 6.69
C LYS A 17 -16.31 48.89 7.04
N SER A 18 -17.28 48.00 6.86
CA SER A 18 -17.07 46.57 6.90
C SER A 18 -16.11 46.17 5.77
N LYS A 19 -15.01 45.50 6.12
CA LYS A 19 -14.15 44.82 5.14
C LYS A 19 -14.96 43.65 4.59
N ASP A 20 -15.28 43.69 3.30
CA ASP A 20 -15.91 42.58 2.60
C ASP A 20 -15.10 41.29 2.79
N ALA A 21 -15.76 40.25 3.28
CA ALA A 21 -15.21 38.90 3.32
C ALA A 21 -14.96 38.41 1.88
N PRO A 22 -13.90 37.63 1.61
CA PRO A 22 -13.62 37.15 0.27
C PRO A 22 -14.78 36.27 -0.21
N LYS A 23 -15.50 36.74 -1.22
CA LYS A 23 -16.56 36.01 -1.92
C LYS A 23 -15.96 34.69 -2.43
N LYS A 24 -16.44 33.54 -1.92
CA LYS A 24 -16.07 32.21 -2.44
C LYS A 24 -16.34 32.21 -3.95
N ARG A 25 -15.28 32.24 -4.75
CA ARG A 25 -15.37 32.17 -6.22
C ARG A 25 -16.01 30.81 -6.55
N LYS A 26 -17.10 30.83 -7.32
CA LYS A 26 -17.67 29.59 -7.90
C LYS A 26 -16.54 28.87 -8.62
N PRO A 27 -16.42 27.53 -8.51
CA PRO A 27 -15.32 26.81 -9.13
C PRO A 27 -15.30 27.17 -10.62
N SER A 28 -14.17 27.71 -11.08
CA SER A 28 -13.88 27.81 -12.51
C SER A 28 -14.17 26.45 -13.13
N ARG A 29 -14.82 26.43 -14.29
CA ARG A 29 -15.00 25.20 -15.06
C ARG A 29 -13.62 24.52 -15.15
N ARG A 30 -13.49 23.30 -14.61
CA ARG A 30 -12.24 22.55 -14.67
C ARG A 30 -12.00 22.18 -16.12
N LYS A 31 -10.75 22.23 -16.58
CA LYS A 31 -10.40 21.75 -17.93
C LYS A 31 -10.66 20.25 -17.99
N SER A 32 -11.18 19.76 -19.12
CA SER A 32 -11.38 18.32 -19.34
C SER A 32 -10.07 17.53 -19.27
N GLU A 33 -8.95 18.15 -19.66
CA GLU A 33 -7.59 17.62 -19.49
C GLU A 33 -7.20 17.31 -18.03
N SER A 34 -7.91 17.90 -17.06
CA SER A 34 -7.68 17.70 -15.63
C SER A 34 -8.65 16.68 -15.01
N GLY A 35 -9.44 15.99 -15.83
CA GLY A 35 -10.34 14.92 -15.42
C GLY A 35 -9.87 13.54 -15.91
N ASP A 36 -10.67 12.52 -15.65
CA ASP A 36 -10.46 11.19 -16.20
C ASP A 36 -10.94 11.18 -17.66
N ILE A 37 -10.00 11.18 -18.59
CA ILE A 37 -10.27 11.09 -20.03
C ILE A 37 -9.44 9.95 -20.64
N SER A 38 -10.04 9.24 -21.58
CA SER A 38 -9.33 8.22 -22.35
C SER A 38 -8.13 8.83 -23.10
N PRO A 39 -6.98 8.14 -23.16
CA PRO A 39 -5.83 8.57 -23.96
C PRO A 39 -6.15 8.70 -25.45
N GLU A 40 -7.01 7.82 -25.96
CA GLU A 40 -7.54 7.87 -27.32
C GLU A 40 -9.04 8.20 -27.30
N LEU A 41 -9.42 9.25 -28.03
CA LEU A 41 -10.81 9.73 -28.10
C LEU A 41 -11.64 9.04 -29.20
N SER A 42 -11.16 7.93 -29.74
CA SER A 42 -11.94 7.07 -30.64
C SER A 42 -13.01 6.31 -29.82
N ALA A 43 -14.11 5.92 -30.46
CA ALA A 43 -15.17 5.15 -29.76
C ALA A 43 -14.61 3.88 -29.12
N ALA A 44 -13.81 3.10 -29.86
CA ALA A 44 -13.16 1.90 -29.35
C ALA A 44 -12.15 2.20 -28.24
N GLY A 45 -11.37 3.28 -28.35
CA GLY A 45 -10.40 3.68 -27.33
C GLY A 45 -11.07 4.01 -25.99
N ILE A 46 -12.18 4.74 -26.03
CA ILE A 46 -12.98 5.08 -24.84
C ILE A 46 -13.56 3.82 -24.20
N GLU A 47 -14.11 2.89 -24.99
CA GLU A 47 -14.65 1.62 -24.48
C GLU A 47 -13.58 0.80 -23.78
N HIS A 48 -12.44 0.57 -24.43
CA HIS A 48 -11.32 -0.19 -23.85
C HIS A 48 -10.80 0.46 -22.57
N PHE A 49 -10.62 1.79 -22.56
CA PHE A 49 -10.16 2.52 -21.39
C PHE A 49 -11.15 2.42 -20.23
N SER A 50 -12.45 2.57 -20.49
CA SER A 50 -13.48 2.46 -19.45
C SER A 50 -13.54 1.06 -18.84
N ILE A 51 -13.42 0.01 -19.67
CA ILE A 51 -13.37 -1.38 -19.20
C ILE A 51 -12.11 -1.61 -18.38
N SER A 52 -10.93 -1.19 -18.87
CA SER A 52 -9.67 -1.40 -18.17
C SER A 52 -9.66 -0.69 -16.81
N GLU A 53 -10.06 0.58 -16.76
CA GLU A 53 -10.21 1.34 -15.51
C GLU A 53 -11.17 0.66 -14.53
N SER A 54 -12.35 0.23 -15.00
CA SER A 54 -13.31 -0.46 -14.14
C SER A 54 -12.74 -1.76 -13.57
N THR A 55 -12.04 -2.56 -14.39
CA THR A 55 -11.40 -3.79 -13.93
C THR A 55 -10.22 -3.52 -12.99
N ALA A 56 -9.44 -2.46 -13.24
CA ALA A 56 -8.33 -2.05 -12.40
C ALA A 56 -8.82 -1.61 -11.02
N ALA A 57 -9.83 -0.73 -10.97
CA ALA A 57 -10.44 -0.27 -9.73
C ALA A 57 -11.04 -1.43 -8.91
N ALA A 58 -11.73 -2.37 -9.56
CA ALA A 58 -12.28 -3.55 -8.89
C ALA A 58 -11.17 -4.44 -8.29
N ARG A 59 -10.05 -4.62 -9.01
CA ARG A 59 -8.90 -5.38 -8.51
C ARG A 59 -8.21 -4.65 -7.35
N GLU A 60 -8.04 -3.34 -7.44
CA GLU A 60 -7.38 -2.54 -6.40
C GLU A 60 -8.13 -2.62 -5.06
N SER A 61 -9.47 -2.50 -5.09
CA SER A 61 -10.31 -2.68 -3.89
C SER A 61 -10.08 -4.05 -3.23
N LYS A 62 -10.01 -5.14 -4.03
CA LYS A 62 -9.70 -6.49 -3.51
C LYS A 62 -8.30 -6.55 -2.92
N THR A 63 -7.30 -5.98 -3.60
CA THR A 63 -5.92 -5.98 -3.07
C THR A 63 -5.80 -5.21 -1.76
N ALA A 64 -6.51 -4.09 -1.60
CA ALA A 64 -6.52 -3.30 -0.38
C ALA A 64 -7.13 -4.09 0.79
N ALA A 65 -8.24 -4.80 0.54
CA ALA A 65 -8.86 -5.67 1.54
C ALA A 65 -7.93 -6.80 1.98
N VAL A 66 -7.27 -7.48 1.03
CA VAL A 66 -6.31 -8.55 1.34
C VAL A 66 -5.12 -8.02 2.15
N LYS A 67 -4.59 -6.83 1.79
CA LYS A 67 -3.52 -6.17 2.55
C LYS A 67 -3.96 -5.86 3.99
N ASP A 68 -5.15 -5.29 4.21
CA ASP A 68 -5.65 -5.01 5.57
C ASP A 68 -5.80 -6.30 6.39
N ILE A 69 -6.32 -7.38 5.80
CA ILE A 69 -6.42 -8.69 6.46
C ILE A 69 -5.04 -9.19 6.88
N LEU A 70 -4.05 -9.13 5.98
CA LEU A 70 -2.69 -9.59 6.25
C LEU A 70 -2.01 -8.75 7.33
N GLU A 71 -2.13 -7.42 7.27
CA GLU A 71 -1.58 -6.51 8.28
C GLU A 71 -2.23 -6.73 9.64
N ARG A 72 -3.57 -6.87 9.68
CA ARG A 72 -4.30 -7.17 10.92
C ARG A 72 -3.94 -8.53 11.48
N SER A 73 -3.66 -9.51 10.61
CA SER A 73 -3.19 -10.84 11.00
C SER A 73 -1.79 -10.80 11.61
N ALA A 74 -0.86 -10.07 10.97
CA ALA A 74 0.50 -9.87 11.43
C ALA A 74 0.56 -9.13 12.79
N LYS A 75 -0.22 -8.04 12.95
CA LYS A 75 -0.30 -7.27 14.21
C LYS A 75 -0.80 -8.13 15.37
N ARG A 76 -1.78 -9.01 15.12
CA ARG A 76 -2.34 -9.92 16.14
C ARG A 76 -1.47 -11.15 16.43
N LYS A 77 -0.33 -11.33 15.75
CA LYS A 77 0.49 -12.57 15.78
C LYS A 77 -0.39 -13.80 15.61
N THR A 78 -1.30 -13.72 14.63
CA THR A 78 -2.27 -14.78 14.37
C THR A 78 -1.53 -16.08 14.05
N SER A 79 -2.03 -17.21 14.55
CA SER A 79 -1.43 -18.50 14.28
C SER A 79 -1.38 -18.77 12.77
N SER A 80 -0.36 -19.50 12.33
CA SER A 80 -0.23 -19.89 10.91
C SER A 80 -1.47 -20.59 10.38
N LYS A 81 -2.16 -21.38 11.22
CA LYS A 81 -3.42 -22.05 10.89
C LYS A 81 -4.54 -21.08 10.56
N ALA A 82 -4.78 -20.07 11.40
CA ALA A 82 -5.85 -19.10 11.15
C ALA A 82 -5.56 -18.23 9.91
N LEU A 83 -4.30 -17.97 9.60
CA LEU A 83 -3.92 -17.32 8.34
C LEU A 83 -4.26 -18.21 7.12
N LEU A 84 -3.98 -19.52 7.20
CA LEU A 84 -4.34 -20.47 6.16
C LEU A 84 -5.86 -20.57 5.96
N GLU A 85 -6.65 -20.54 7.03
CA GLU A 85 -8.11 -20.52 6.94
C GLU A 85 -8.62 -19.25 6.22
N THR A 86 -8.08 -18.08 6.55
CA THR A 86 -8.44 -16.83 5.84
C THR A 86 -8.05 -16.85 4.36
N PHE A 87 -6.89 -17.43 4.02
CA PHE A 87 -6.51 -17.61 2.62
C PHE A 87 -7.39 -18.62 1.90
N GLY A 88 -7.80 -19.69 2.58
CA GLY A 88 -8.74 -20.67 2.03
C GLY A 88 -10.07 -20.02 1.64
N ALA A 89 -10.63 -19.18 2.52
CA ALA A 89 -11.85 -18.43 2.22
C ALA A 89 -11.69 -17.45 1.04
N ILE A 90 -10.51 -16.81 0.91
CA ILE A 90 -10.21 -15.94 -0.24
C ILE A 90 -10.15 -16.75 -1.54
N LEU A 91 -9.52 -17.94 -1.51
CA LEU A 91 -9.41 -18.81 -2.69
C LEU A 91 -10.75 -19.40 -3.11
N GLU A 92 -11.64 -19.69 -2.17
CA GLU A 92 -12.99 -20.19 -2.45
C GLU A 92 -13.86 -19.15 -3.18
N GLY A 93 -13.65 -17.86 -2.88
CA GLY A 93 -14.33 -16.75 -3.58
C GLY A 93 -13.64 -16.26 -4.85
N ALA A 94 -12.50 -16.85 -5.24
CA ALA A 94 -11.75 -16.44 -6.43
C ALA A 94 -12.22 -17.21 -7.68
N SER A 95 -11.94 -16.66 -8.87
CA SER A 95 -12.25 -17.37 -10.11
C SER A 95 -11.33 -18.61 -10.26
N PRO A 96 -11.77 -19.68 -10.95
CA PRO A 96 -10.95 -20.88 -11.11
C PRO A 96 -9.59 -20.62 -11.77
N ASP A 97 -9.52 -19.69 -12.73
CA ASP A 97 -8.28 -19.30 -13.39
C ASP A 97 -7.35 -18.53 -12.43
N ASP A 98 -7.91 -17.60 -11.65
CA ASP A 98 -7.15 -16.86 -10.63
C ASP A 98 -6.56 -17.82 -9.58
N VAL A 99 -7.30 -18.85 -9.15
CA VAL A 99 -6.80 -19.85 -8.20
C VAL A 99 -5.58 -20.59 -8.75
N VAL A 100 -5.63 -20.99 -10.03
CA VAL A 100 -4.51 -21.67 -10.70
C VAL A 100 -3.30 -20.73 -10.82
N ALA A 101 -3.53 -19.48 -11.24
CA ALA A 101 -2.49 -18.46 -11.34
C ALA A 101 -1.81 -18.20 -9.99
N LEU A 102 -2.59 -18.02 -8.91
CA LEU A 102 -2.10 -17.82 -7.55
C LEU A 102 -1.32 -19.03 -7.03
N LYS A 103 -1.81 -20.26 -7.26
CA LYS A 103 -1.11 -21.50 -6.89
C LYS A 103 0.26 -21.61 -7.58
N ASN A 104 0.31 -21.31 -8.88
CA ASN A 104 1.55 -21.34 -9.65
C ASN A 104 2.55 -20.29 -9.13
N LEU A 105 2.08 -19.08 -8.86
CA LEU A 105 2.89 -18.00 -8.29
C LEU A 105 3.44 -18.38 -6.91
N LEU A 106 2.59 -18.90 -6.02
CA LEU A 106 3.00 -19.33 -4.67
C LEU A 106 4.02 -20.48 -4.74
N SER A 107 3.82 -21.44 -5.64
CA SER A 107 4.75 -22.56 -5.83
C SER A 107 6.15 -22.09 -6.25
N LYS A 108 6.23 -21.08 -7.12
CA LYS A 108 7.50 -20.45 -7.50
C LYS A 108 8.20 -19.80 -6.30
N HIS A 109 7.45 -19.07 -5.47
CA HIS A 109 8.01 -18.44 -4.26
C HIS A 109 8.49 -19.48 -3.23
N VAL A 110 7.74 -20.58 -3.03
CA VAL A 110 8.16 -21.67 -2.15
C VAL A 110 9.43 -22.33 -2.65
N ALA A 111 9.55 -22.57 -3.96
CA ALA A 111 10.78 -23.10 -4.55
C ALA A 111 11.97 -22.16 -4.35
N ALA A 112 11.78 -20.86 -4.57
CA ALA A 112 12.80 -19.85 -4.33
C ALA A 112 13.23 -19.79 -2.86
N ALA A 113 12.28 -19.82 -1.92
CA ALA A 113 12.57 -19.82 -0.49
C ALA A 113 13.33 -21.08 -0.04
N LYS A 114 12.99 -22.26 -0.60
CA LYS A 114 13.73 -23.50 -0.36
C LYS A 114 15.17 -23.42 -0.87
N ASN A 115 15.37 -22.85 -2.06
CA ASN A 115 16.72 -22.65 -2.59
C ASN A 115 17.53 -21.68 -1.72
N ALA A 116 16.94 -20.55 -1.32
CA ALA A 116 17.61 -19.60 -0.43
C ALA A 116 17.97 -20.22 0.94
N LYS A 117 17.09 -21.07 1.50
CA LYS A 117 17.39 -21.80 2.73
C LYS A 117 18.56 -22.77 2.53
N ARG A 118 18.62 -23.46 1.40
CA ARG A 118 19.72 -24.37 1.05
C ARG A 118 21.04 -23.62 0.92
N ASP A 119 21.04 -22.49 0.20
CA ASP A 119 22.24 -21.65 0.07
C ASP A 119 22.71 -21.15 1.44
N ARG A 120 21.80 -20.78 2.34
CA ARG A 120 22.15 -20.37 3.71
C ARG A 120 22.76 -21.51 4.53
N SER A 121 22.30 -22.75 4.32
CA SER A 121 22.80 -23.95 5.02
C SER A 121 24.29 -24.19 4.73
N ASP A 122 24.75 -23.90 3.50
CA ASP A 122 26.14 -24.06 3.11
C ASP A 122 27.09 -23.15 3.92
N PHE A 123 26.58 -22.04 4.46
CA PHE A 123 27.35 -21.07 5.27
C PHE A 123 27.18 -21.25 6.78
N GLU A 124 26.50 -22.31 7.25
CA GLU A 124 26.40 -22.58 8.68
C GLU A 124 27.73 -23.08 9.22
N LEU A 125 28.19 -22.49 10.34
CA LEU A 125 29.43 -22.90 11.00
C LEU A 125 29.19 -24.14 11.87
N SER A 126 30.21 -25.00 11.96
CA SER A 126 30.21 -26.12 12.91
C SER A 126 30.22 -25.61 14.35
N ASP A 127 29.69 -26.36 15.31
CA ASP A 127 29.66 -25.91 16.72
C ASP A 127 31.07 -25.70 17.29
N ASP A 128 32.04 -26.55 16.90
CA ASP A 128 33.44 -26.51 17.35
C ASP A 128 34.38 -25.76 16.38
N TRP A 129 33.85 -24.86 15.54
CA TRP A 129 34.64 -24.19 14.50
C TRP A 129 35.80 -23.33 15.04
N ARG A 130 35.76 -22.95 16.31
CA ARG A 130 36.82 -22.18 16.99
C ARG A 130 37.90 -23.06 17.63
N ASP A 131 37.62 -24.33 17.88
CA ASP A 131 38.49 -25.26 18.60
C ASP A 131 39.34 -26.13 17.65
N GLY A 132 39.46 -25.72 16.38
CA GLY A 132 40.33 -26.35 15.38
C GLY A 132 39.66 -27.37 14.46
N GLY A 133 38.33 -27.50 14.51
CA GLY A 133 37.56 -28.32 13.56
C GLY A 133 37.39 -27.68 12.17
N TYR A 134 36.78 -28.42 11.24
CA TYR A 134 36.42 -27.85 9.93
C TYR A 134 35.40 -26.70 10.12
N PRO A 135 35.60 -25.50 9.52
CA PRO A 135 34.83 -24.32 9.91
C PRO A 135 33.32 -24.41 9.60
N TYR A 136 32.96 -25.09 8.52
CA TYR A 136 31.59 -25.19 8.04
C TYR A 136 30.95 -26.51 8.47
N ARG A 137 29.68 -26.44 8.85
CA ARG A 137 28.85 -27.58 9.27
C ARG A 137 28.46 -28.47 8.10
N ASN A 138 28.22 -27.88 6.93
CA ASN A 138 27.71 -28.54 5.74
C ASN A 138 28.69 -28.40 4.58
N LEU A 139 28.73 -29.39 3.69
CA LEU A 139 29.45 -29.31 2.42
C LEU A 139 28.72 -28.36 1.47
N MET A 140 29.47 -27.48 0.78
CA MET A 140 28.88 -26.59 -0.21
C MET A 140 28.24 -27.40 -1.33
N CYS A 141 27.01 -27.02 -1.70
CA CYS A 141 26.34 -27.67 -2.81
C CYS A 141 27.14 -27.50 -4.10
N ARG A 142 27.25 -28.56 -4.90
CA ARG A 142 28.01 -28.56 -6.17
C ARG A 142 27.66 -27.39 -7.08
N ARG A 143 26.37 -27.06 -7.19
CA ARG A 143 25.87 -25.90 -7.95
C ARG A 143 26.50 -24.57 -7.49
N ASN A 144 26.68 -24.40 -6.17
CA ASN A 144 27.22 -23.17 -5.60
C ASN A 144 28.73 -23.10 -5.82
N TYR A 145 29.44 -24.22 -5.59
CA TYR A 145 30.86 -24.34 -5.88
C TYR A 145 31.18 -24.05 -7.36
N GLU A 146 30.42 -24.63 -8.29
CA GLU A 146 30.61 -24.42 -9.73
C GLU A 146 30.27 -23.00 -10.20
N ARG A 147 29.46 -22.26 -9.46
CA ARG A 147 29.14 -20.85 -9.75
C ARG A 147 30.26 -19.91 -9.29
N GLU A 148 30.99 -20.27 -8.25
CA GLU A 148 32.06 -19.48 -7.65
C GLU A 148 33.46 -19.80 -8.20
N LYS A 149 33.64 -21.00 -8.77
CA LYS A 149 34.88 -21.43 -9.41
C LYS A 149 34.99 -20.90 -10.84
#